data_AF-A0A363U372-F1
#
_entry.id   AF-A0A363U372-F1
#
_cell.length_a   1.000
_cell.length_b   1.000
_cell.length_c   1.000
_cell.angle_alpha   90.00
_cell.angle_beta   90.00
_cell.angle_gamma   90.00
#
_symmetry.space_group_name_H-M   'P 1'
#
loop_
_entity.id
_entity.type
_entity.pdbx_description
1 polymer ?
#
loop_
_entity_poly.entity_id
_entity_poly.type
_entity_poly.pdbx_seq_one_letter_code
_entity_poly.pdbx_strand_id
1 'polypeptide(L)'
;MSALHIDHEAPLPAAPAEAATVEYGAYLIEIGQCRACHGWELAGGQSNPGAPLGPNLTPGGEPGFWTDEQFVEVIRTGQHPSGRELVSHMPWKYFRNMTDTELMAIRAYLMSLPELETVIP
;
A
#
# COMPACT_ATOMS: atom_id res chain seq x y z
N MET A 1 6.86 -21.80 -17.61
CA MET A 1 5.97 -22.44 -16.63
C MET A 1 4.66 -22.73 -17.34
N SER A 2 4.37 -24.00 -17.64
CA SER A 2 3.13 -24.39 -18.34
C SER A 2 1.96 -24.38 -17.36
N ALA A 3 0.81 -23.85 -17.78
CA ALA A 3 -0.44 -23.70 -17.02
C ALA A 3 -1.12 -25.03 -16.59
N LEU A 4 -0.42 -26.17 -16.64
CA LEU A 4 -0.95 -27.51 -16.39
C LEU A 4 -0.79 -27.99 -14.93
N HIS A 5 -0.18 -27.20 -14.05
CA HIS A 5 0.05 -27.59 -12.64
C HIS A 5 -0.65 -26.70 -11.61
N ILE A 6 -1.57 -25.83 -12.05
CA ILE A 6 -2.44 -25.08 -11.13
C ILE A 6 -3.63 -25.98 -10.81
N ASP A 7 -3.68 -26.48 -9.59
CA ASP A 7 -4.86 -27.17 -9.07
C ASP A 7 -5.97 -26.13 -8.83
N HIS A 8 -7.01 -26.19 -9.65
CA HIS A 8 -8.15 -25.26 -9.58
C HIS A 8 -9.17 -25.66 -8.50
N GLU A 9 -8.98 -26.82 -7.87
CA GLU A 9 -9.82 -27.36 -6.80
C GLU A 9 -9.14 -27.22 -5.43
N ALA A 10 -7.85 -26.87 -5.40
CA ALA A 10 -7.15 -26.53 -4.17
C ALA A 10 -7.88 -25.38 -3.45
N PRO A 11 -8.17 -25.54 -2.14
CA PRO A 11 -8.84 -24.50 -1.38
C PRO A 11 -7.97 -23.25 -1.37
N LEU A 12 -8.60 -22.09 -1.65
CA LEU A 12 -7.92 -20.81 -1.52
C LEU A 12 -7.38 -20.66 -0.10
N PRO A 13 -6.13 -20.19 0.07
CA PRO A 13 -5.63 -19.89 1.40
C PRO A 13 -6.57 -18.88 2.08
N ALA A 14 -6.89 -19.14 3.35
CA ALA A 14 -7.73 -18.25 4.13
C ALA A 14 -7.04 -16.89 4.29
N ALA A 15 -7.81 -15.81 4.25
CA ALA A 15 -7.30 -14.50 4.63
C ALA A 15 -6.85 -14.51 6.10
N PRO A 16 -5.80 -13.76 6.46
CA PRO A 16 -5.46 -13.53 7.86
C PRO A 16 -6.65 -12.92 8.61
N ALA A 17 -6.68 -13.11 9.93
CA ALA A 17 -7.71 -12.48 10.76
C ALA A 17 -7.64 -10.95 10.66
N GLU A 18 -8.79 -10.29 10.57
CA GLU A 18 -8.87 -8.83 10.57
C GLU A 18 -8.39 -8.29 11.92
N ALA A 19 -7.22 -7.66 11.90
CA ALA A 19 -6.61 -6.99 13.03
C ALA A 19 -5.52 -6.02 12.52
N ALA A 20 -5.15 -5.03 13.34
CA ALA A 20 -4.06 -4.10 13.03
C ALA A 20 -2.68 -4.77 13.20
N THR A 21 -2.42 -5.81 12.39
CA THR A 21 -1.20 -6.61 12.41
C THR A 21 -0.43 -6.46 11.10
N VAL A 22 0.87 -6.71 11.15
CA VAL A 22 1.76 -6.73 9.98
C VAL A 22 1.28 -7.76 8.95
N GLU A 23 0.80 -8.93 9.39
CA GLU A 23 0.34 -10.00 8.49
C GLU A 23 -0.93 -9.62 7.72
N TYR A 24 -1.91 -9.03 8.40
CA TYR A 24 -3.12 -8.54 7.72
C TYR A 24 -2.82 -7.35 6.81
N GLY A 25 -1.91 -6.45 7.22
CA GLY A 25 -1.44 -5.35 6.39
C GLY A 25 -0.73 -5.82 5.12
N ALA A 26 0.12 -6.85 5.21
CA ALA A 26 0.77 -7.46 4.06
C ALA A 26 -0.26 -8.01 3.06
N TYR A 27 -1.29 -8.68 3.58
CA TYR A 27 -2.40 -9.19 2.78
C TYR A 27 -3.16 -8.06 2.07
N LEU A 28 -3.49 -6.97 2.78
CA LEU A 28 -4.17 -5.80 2.22
C LEU A 28 -3.34 -5.08 1.14
N ILE A 29 -2.02 -4.96 1.32
CA ILE A 29 -1.11 -4.40 0.33
C ILE A 29 -1.12 -5.21 -0.97
N GLU A 30 -1.17 -6.54 -0.86
CA GLU A 30 -1.17 -7.44 -2.01
C GLU A 30 -2.49 -7.36 -2.79
N ILE A 31 -3.62 -7.54 -2.10
CA ILE A 31 -4.94 -7.49 -2.76
C ILE A 31 -5.29 -6.08 -3.25
N GLY A 32 -4.79 -5.05 -2.56
CA GLY A 32 -4.90 -3.64 -2.96
C GLY A 32 -3.96 -3.25 -4.11
N GLN A 33 -3.10 -4.19 -4.55
CA GLN A 33 -2.14 -4.03 -5.64
C GLN A 33 -1.22 -2.81 -5.48
N CYS A 34 -0.86 -2.45 -4.25
CA CYS A 34 -0.10 -1.23 -3.98
C CYS A 34 1.27 -1.24 -4.67
N ARG A 35 1.90 -2.43 -4.79
CA ARG A 35 3.19 -2.61 -5.46
C ARG A 35 3.16 -2.29 -6.96
N ALA A 36 1.99 -2.32 -7.59
CA ALA A 36 1.88 -2.03 -9.03
C ALA A 36 2.29 -0.59 -9.37
N CYS A 37 2.06 0.36 -8.44
CA CYS A 37 2.44 1.76 -8.62
C CYS A 37 3.62 2.17 -7.73
N HIS A 38 3.71 1.62 -6.51
CA HIS A 38 4.74 2.00 -5.54
C HIS A 38 6.01 1.15 -5.61
N GLY A 39 6.12 0.28 -6.62
CA GLY A 39 7.27 -0.59 -6.84
C GLY A 39 7.22 -1.87 -6.00
N TRP A 40 8.04 -2.85 -6.40
CA TRP A 40 8.08 -4.15 -5.74
C TRP A 40 8.50 -4.05 -4.27
N GLU A 41 9.37 -3.11 -3.90
CA GLU A 41 9.80 -2.90 -2.51
C GLU A 41 8.97 -1.84 -1.78
N LEU A 42 7.96 -1.27 -2.44
CA LEU A 42 7.17 -0.12 -1.96
C LEU A 42 8.01 1.15 -1.74
N ALA A 43 9.25 1.17 -2.22
CA ALA A 43 10.20 2.29 -2.12
C ALA A 43 10.05 3.35 -3.23
N GLY A 44 8.99 3.25 -4.04
CA GLY A 44 8.73 4.12 -5.18
C GLY A 44 8.69 3.33 -6.50
N GLY A 45 7.91 3.83 -7.45
CA GLY A 45 7.77 3.15 -8.75
C GLY A 45 6.91 3.90 -9.76
N GLN A 46 6.72 3.29 -10.93
CA GLN A 46 5.84 3.78 -11.98
C GLN A 46 5.15 2.59 -12.65
N SER A 47 3.82 2.63 -12.74
CA SER A 47 3.05 1.50 -13.27
C SER A 47 3.22 1.29 -14.77
N ASN A 48 3.46 2.37 -15.52
CA ASN A 48 3.76 2.36 -16.96
C ASN A 48 4.39 3.70 -17.40
N PRO A 49 5.08 3.75 -18.55
CA PRO A 49 5.66 4.99 -19.05
C PRO A 49 4.63 6.12 -19.17
N GLY A 50 4.87 7.22 -18.45
CA GLY A 50 3.98 8.40 -18.43
C GLY A 50 2.93 8.42 -17.31
N ALA A 51 2.78 7.33 -16.54
CA ALA A 51 2.00 7.38 -15.30
C ALA A 51 2.69 8.23 -14.23
N PRO A 52 1.95 8.83 -13.29
CA PRO A 52 2.54 9.48 -12.12
C PRO A 52 3.41 8.50 -11.32
N LEU A 53 4.48 9.02 -10.72
CA LEU A 53 5.32 8.23 -9.81
C LEU A 53 4.53 7.90 -8.53
N GLY A 54 4.53 6.62 -8.16
CA GLY A 54 4.13 6.19 -6.83
C GLY A 54 5.22 6.58 -5.83
N PRO A 55 4.90 7.31 -4.74
CA PRO A 55 5.89 7.68 -3.73
C PRO A 55 6.41 6.45 -2.97
N ASN A 56 7.56 6.62 -2.32
CA ASN A 56 8.08 5.69 -1.31
C ASN A 56 7.12 5.61 -0.11
N LEU A 57 6.66 4.41 0.21
CA LEU A 57 5.75 4.12 1.33
C LEU A 57 6.46 3.47 2.52
N THR A 58 7.73 3.11 2.38
CA THR A 58 8.56 2.56 3.47
C THR A 58 8.86 3.65 4.52
N PRO A 59 9.47 3.31 5.67
CA PRO A 59 9.86 4.31 6.67
C PRO A 59 10.75 5.45 6.13
N GLY A 60 11.47 5.22 5.01
CA GLY A 60 12.32 6.24 4.39
C GLY A 60 11.57 7.24 3.50
N GLY A 61 10.27 7.02 3.27
CA GLY A 61 9.39 7.92 2.52
C GLY A 61 8.58 8.86 3.41
N GLU A 62 7.84 9.79 2.80
CA GLU A 62 6.98 10.75 3.53
C GLU A 62 6.05 10.07 4.56
N PRO A 63 5.38 8.92 4.25
CA PRO A 63 4.51 8.25 5.20
C PRO A 63 5.20 7.75 6.48
N GLY A 64 6.51 7.50 6.44
CA GLY A 64 7.30 7.12 7.61
C GLY A 64 7.40 8.21 8.68
N PHE A 65 7.24 9.48 8.28
CA PHE A 65 7.31 10.64 9.18
C PHE A 65 5.94 11.12 9.65
N TRP A 66 4.85 10.49 9.20
CA TRP A 66 3.49 10.86 9.58
C TRP A 66 3.06 10.16 10.86
N THR A 67 2.24 10.83 11.67
CA THR A 67 1.49 10.16 12.75
C THR A 67 0.47 9.17 12.17
N ASP A 68 -0.06 8.29 13.02
CA ASP A 68 -1.15 7.37 12.62
C ASP A 68 -2.36 8.15 12.08
N GLU A 69 -2.73 9.24 12.75
CA GLU A 69 -3.85 10.09 12.36
C GLU A 69 -3.61 10.78 11.02
N GLN A 70 -2.38 11.28 10.80
CA GLN A 70 -2.02 11.88 9.52
C GLN A 70 -2.10 10.86 8.38
N PHE A 71 -1.61 9.64 8.59
CA PHE A 71 -1.72 8.58 7.59
C PHE A 71 -3.18 8.26 7.25
N VAL A 72 -4.02 8.07 8.26
CA VAL A 72 -5.46 7.82 8.07
C VAL A 72 -6.13 8.98 7.34
N GLU A 73 -5.88 10.22 7.78
CA GLU A 73 -6.49 11.41 7.20
C GLU A 73 -6.13 11.56 5.71
N VAL A 74 -4.87 11.32 5.34
CA VAL A 74 -4.41 11.37 3.95
C VAL A 74 -5.17 10.36 3.08
N ILE A 75 -5.35 9.13 3.55
CA ILE A 75 -6.10 8.11 2.78
C ILE A 75 -7.60 8.42 2.75
N ARG A 76 -8.17 8.92 3.86
CA ARG A 76 -9.61 9.23 3.97
C ARG A 76 -10.04 10.41 3.11
N THR A 77 -9.17 11.41 2.96
CA THR A 77 -9.50 12.69 2.32
C THR A 77 -8.81 12.90 0.98
N GLY A 78 -7.71 12.18 0.73
CA GLY A 78 -6.83 12.46 -0.39
C GLY A 78 -5.98 13.72 -0.19
N GLN A 79 -5.97 14.31 1.01
CA GLN A 79 -5.27 15.56 1.28
C GLN A 79 -3.91 15.27 1.92
N HIS A 80 -2.82 15.58 1.20
CA HIS A 80 -1.47 15.44 1.72
C HIS A 80 -1.20 16.47 2.83
N PRO A 81 -0.35 16.17 3.83
CA PRO A 81 -0.05 17.11 4.92
C PRO A 81 0.59 18.43 4.46
N SER A 82 1.23 18.43 3.27
CA SER A 82 1.77 19.66 2.66
C SER A 82 0.73 20.54 1.95
N GLY A 83 -0.55 20.15 1.93
CA GLY A 83 -1.64 20.91 1.31
C GLY A 83 -1.93 20.55 -0.16
N ARG A 84 -1.19 19.61 -0.77
CA ARG A 84 -1.51 19.08 -2.11
C ARG A 84 -2.52 17.92 -2.07
N GLU A 85 -3.33 17.76 -3.10
CA GLU A 85 -4.16 16.56 -3.25
C GLU A 85 -3.30 15.37 -3.73
N LEU A 86 -3.69 14.16 -3.33
CA LEU A 86 -3.18 12.92 -3.91
C LEU A 86 -3.61 12.84 -5.37
N VAL A 87 -2.72 12.31 -6.21
CA VAL A 87 -3.01 12.13 -7.63
C VAL A 87 -4.23 11.24 -7.83
N SER A 88 -5.11 11.60 -8.77
CA SER A 88 -6.33 10.85 -9.07
C SER A 88 -6.08 9.42 -9.57
N HIS A 89 -4.85 9.12 -10.00
CA HIS A 89 -4.41 7.79 -10.40
C HIS A 89 -4.28 6.84 -9.21
N MET A 90 -3.97 7.37 -8.01
CA MET A 90 -4.00 6.57 -6.80
C MET A 90 -5.48 6.33 -6.44
N PRO A 91 -5.92 5.07 -6.27
CA PRO A 91 -7.32 4.75 -5.98
C PRO A 91 -7.75 5.07 -4.53
N TRP A 92 -7.29 6.18 -3.97
CA TRP A 92 -7.55 6.60 -2.59
C TRP A 92 -9.05 6.76 -2.30
N LYS A 93 -9.87 7.10 -3.29
CA LYS A 93 -11.35 7.17 -3.15
C LYS A 93 -12.01 5.82 -2.87
N TYR A 94 -11.33 4.72 -3.16
CA TYR A 94 -11.76 3.38 -2.75
C TYR A 94 -11.21 3.04 -1.36
N PHE A 95 -9.92 3.27 -1.14
CA PHE A 95 -9.27 2.99 0.15
C PHE A 95 -9.79 3.84 1.30
N ARG A 96 -10.35 5.02 1.03
CA ARG A 96 -11.02 5.85 2.05
C ARG A 96 -12.20 5.18 2.73
N ASN A 97 -12.69 4.03 2.24
CA ASN A 97 -13.79 3.28 2.83
C ASN A 97 -13.31 2.09 3.70
N MET A 98 -12.01 1.81 3.74
CA MET A 98 -11.43 0.79 4.63
C MET A 98 -11.74 1.10 6.09
N THR A 99 -11.78 0.10 6.97
CA THR A 99 -11.91 0.32 8.41
C THR A 99 -10.63 0.95 8.96
N ASP A 100 -10.70 1.58 10.14
CA ASP A 100 -9.48 2.08 10.79
C ASP A 100 -8.53 0.92 11.12
N THR A 101 -9.07 -0.27 11.39
CA THR A 101 -8.27 -1.50 11.61
C THR A 101 -7.49 -1.88 10.35
N GLU A 102 -8.12 -1.85 9.17
CA GLU A 102 -7.45 -2.11 7.89
C GLU A 102 -6.37 -1.07 7.58
N LEU A 103 -6.67 0.23 7.75
CA LEU A 103 -5.69 1.30 7.52
C LEU A 103 -4.50 1.19 8.48
N MET A 104 -4.75 0.84 9.74
CA MET A 104 -3.70 0.61 10.73
C MET A 104 -2.91 -0.66 10.45
N ALA A 105 -3.52 -1.72 9.92
CA ALA A 105 -2.81 -2.91 9.46
C ALA A 105 -1.87 -2.57 8.30
N ILE A 106 -2.35 -1.84 7.29
CA ILE A 106 -1.52 -1.35 6.18
C ILE A 106 -0.35 -0.53 6.71
N ARG A 107 -0.59 0.44 7.60
CA ARG A 107 0.47 1.25 8.19
C ARG A 107 1.46 0.40 8.97
N ALA A 108 0.99 -0.52 9.80
CA ALA A 108 1.85 -1.44 10.57
C ALA A 108 2.75 -2.26 9.66
N TYR A 109 2.23 -2.76 8.54
CA TYR A 109 3.04 -3.46 7.55
C TYR A 109 4.07 -2.53 6.91
N LEU A 110 3.67 -1.36 6.43
CA LEU A 110 4.59 -0.39 5.82
C LEU A 110 5.73 0.01 6.77
N MET A 111 5.41 0.23 8.05
CA MET A 111 6.40 0.60 9.07
C MET A 111 7.29 -0.58 9.52
N SER A 112 6.91 -1.82 9.18
CA SER A 112 7.74 -3.01 9.42
C SER A 112 8.78 -3.26 8.33
N LEU A 113 8.67 -2.57 7.18
CA LEU A 113 9.60 -2.71 6.07
C LEU A 113 10.97 -2.09 6.40
N PRO A 114 12.04 -2.52 5.72
CA PRO A 114 13.30 -1.79 5.76
C PRO A 114 13.10 -0.31 5.38
N GLU A 115 13.83 0.58 6.05
CA GLU A 115 13.94 1.97 5.65
C GLU A 115 14.76 2.03 4.35
N LEU A 116 14.09 2.29 3.23
CA LEU A 116 14.72 2.36 1.92
C LEU A 116 14.70 3.80 1.40
N GLU A 117 15.75 4.18 0.67
CA GLU A 117 15.77 5.43 -0.07
C GLU A 117 14.75 5.39 -1.23
N THR A 118 14.26 6.57 -1.63
CA THR A 118 13.30 6.66 -2.74
C THR A 118 13.97 6.21 -4.03
N VAL A 119 13.40 5.18 -4.66
CA VAL A 119 13.84 4.72 -5.98
C VAL A 119 13.13 5.56 -7.04
N ILE A 120 13.90 6.35 -7.78
CA ILE A 120 13.40 7.11 -8.93
C ILE A 120 13.71 6.28 -10.19
N PRO A 121 12.70 5.84 -10.95
CA PRO A 121 12.89 5.11 -12.19
C PRO A 121 13.44 6.00 -13.33
#